data_AF-A0A926FLD1-F1
#
_entry.id   AF-A0A926FLD1-F1
#
_cell.length_a   1.000
_cell.length_b   1.000
_cell.length_c   1.000
_cell.angle_alpha   90.00
_cell.angle_beta   90.00
_cell.angle_gamma   90.00
#
_symmetry.space_group_name_H-M   'P 1'
#
loop_
_entity.id
_entity.type
_entity.pdbx_description
1 polymer ?
#
loop_
_entity_poly.entity_id
_entity_poly.type
_entity_poly.pdbx_seq_one_letter_code
_entity_poly.pdbx_strand_id
1 'polypeptide(L)'
;MATPQNKRPDPLPTSQEVSLDGVTRRSTLRWMTLAWVGFAAATGAGLTATVRFLFPNVLFEPPTRFKAGDPATYSAGVDERWKDRYQIWIVRNTEAIYALVAVCTHLGCT
;
A
#
# COMPACT_ATOMS: atom_id res chain seq x y z
N MET A 1 -38.63 89.14 -9.14
CA MET A 1 -37.32 88.46 -9.09
C MET A 1 -37.56 87.03 -8.66
N ALA A 2 -37.50 86.07 -9.60
CA ALA A 2 -37.69 84.65 -9.29
C ALA A 2 -36.33 84.02 -8.99
N THR A 3 -36.22 83.37 -7.83
CA THR A 3 -35.01 82.62 -7.41
C THR A 3 -34.84 81.38 -8.30
N PRO A 4 -33.63 81.07 -8.80
CA PRO A 4 -33.41 79.87 -9.60
C PRO A 4 -33.47 78.60 -8.74
N GLN A 5 -34.29 77.63 -9.15
CA GLN A 5 -34.36 76.31 -8.52
C GLN A 5 -33.12 75.49 -8.91
N ASN A 6 -32.28 75.17 -7.94
CA ASN A 6 -31.14 74.28 -8.12
C ASN A 6 -31.60 72.82 -7.98
N LYS A 7 -31.84 72.13 -9.10
CA LYS A 7 -32.22 70.72 -9.12
C LYS A 7 -31.02 69.86 -8.73
N ARG A 8 -31.10 69.19 -7.57
CA ARG A 8 -30.09 68.20 -7.15
C ARG A 8 -30.07 67.07 -8.20
N PRO A 9 -28.92 66.70 -8.77
CA PRO A 9 -28.86 65.57 -9.68
C PRO A 9 -29.32 64.30 -8.96
N ASP A 10 -30.09 63.48 -9.67
CA ASP A 10 -30.62 62.22 -9.15
C ASP A 10 -29.46 61.34 -8.63
N PRO A 11 -29.66 60.54 -7.57
CA PRO A 11 -28.64 59.61 -7.12
C PRO A 11 -28.29 58.71 -8.30
N LEU A 12 -27.00 58.66 -8.65
CA LEU A 12 -26.51 57.75 -9.67
C LEU A 12 -27.03 56.34 -9.35
N PRO A 13 -27.51 55.59 -10.35
CA PRO A 13 -27.95 54.22 -10.12
C PRO A 13 -26.79 53.54 -9.42
N THR A 14 -27.03 53.05 -8.20
CA THR A 14 -26.09 52.22 -7.45
C THR A 14 -25.58 51.21 -8.45
N SER A 15 -24.33 51.39 -8.87
CA SER A 15 -23.69 50.51 -9.83
C SER A 15 -23.89 49.14 -9.24
N GLN A 16 -24.77 48.36 -9.86
CA GLN A 16 -24.87 46.94 -9.61
C GLN A 16 -23.43 46.49 -9.80
N GLU A 17 -22.71 46.21 -8.71
CA GLU A 17 -21.43 45.56 -8.80
C GLU A 17 -21.75 44.22 -9.45
N VAL A 18 -21.53 44.19 -10.76
CA VAL A 18 -21.63 43.00 -11.57
C VAL A 18 -20.61 42.05 -10.96
N SER A 19 -21.09 41.06 -10.20
CA SER A 19 -20.28 39.91 -9.80
C SER A 19 -19.94 39.17 -11.08
N LEU A 20 -18.81 39.56 -11.70
CA LEU A 20 -18.47 39.19 -13.07
C LEU A 20 -18.11 37.70 -13.24
N ASP A 21 -17.92 36.92 -12.16
CA ASP A 21 -17.43 35.53 -12.29
C ASP A 21 -18.10 34.48 -11.39
N GLY A 22 -19.06 34.82 -10.53
CA GLY A 22 -19.63 33.83 -9.58
C GLY A 22 -18.62 33.20 -8.59
N VAL A 23 -17.38 33.68 -8.62
CA VAL A 23 -16.30 33.29 -7.72
C VAL A 23 -16.49 34.05 -6.41
N THR A 24 -17.02 33.36 -5.41
CA THR A 24 -17.17 33.87 -4.05
C THR A 24 -16.14 33.18 -3.16
N ARG A 25 -15.72 33.83 -2.06
CA ARG A 25 -14.85 33.20 -1.05
C ARG A 25 -15.37 31.84 -0.56
N ARG A 26 -16.69 31.67 -0.54
CA ARG A 26 -17.33 30.40 -0.15
C ARG A 26 -17.19 29.34 -1.24
N SER A 27 -17.34 29.70 -2.53
CA SER A 27 -17.19 28.74 -3.63
C SER A 27 -15.73 28.32 -3.81
N THR A 28 -14.76 29.23 -3.64
CA THR A 28 -13.33 28.88 -3.69
C THR A 28 -12.92 27.92 -2.58
N LEU A 29 -13.36 28.15 -1.33
CA LEU A 29 -13.08 27.24 -0.22
C LEU A 29 -13.73 25.87 -0.44
N ARG A 30 -14.94 25.81 -1.00
CA ARG A 30 -15.61 24.53 -1.33
C ARG A 30 -14.82 23.73 -2.37
N TRP A 31 -14.36 24.37 -3.44
CA TRP A 31 -13.54 23.72 -4.46
C TRP A 31 -12.19 23.25 -3.90
N MET A 32 -11.56 24.05 -3.04
CA MET A 32 -10.33 23.66 -2.35
C MET A 32 -10.52 22.44 -1.46
N THR A 33 -11.63 22.35 -0.71
CA THR A 33 -11.96 21.17 0.10
C THR A 33 -12.11 19.92 -0.78
N LEU A 34 -12.82 20.03 -1.90
CA LEU A 34 -12.97 18.90 -2.84
C LEU A 34 -11.62 18.46 -3.43
N ALA A 35 -10.74 19.41 -3.77
CA ALA A 35 -9.40 19.10 -4.25
C ALA A 35 -8.56 18.36 -3.19
N TRP A 36 -8.60 18.79 -1.93
CA TRP A 36 -7.91 18.11 -0.84
C TRP A 36 -8.46 16.72 -0.56
N VAL A 37 -9.78 16.52 -0.65
CA VAL A 37 -10.40 15.19 -0.53
C VAL A 37 -9.91 14.27 -1.65
N GLY A 38 -9.90 14.75 -2.90
CA GLY A 38 -9.39 13.98 -4.04
C GLY A 38 -7.91 13.63 -3.90
N PHE A 39 -7.09 14.59 -3.47
CA PHE A 39 -5.67 14.37 -3.19
C PHE A 39 -5.44 13.33 -2.08
N ALA A 40 -6.18 13.43 -0.97
CA ALA A 40 -6.09 12.48 0.13
C ALA A 40 -6.52 11.08 -0.31
N ALA A 41 -7.60 10.96 -1.10
CA ALA A 41 -8.05 9.68 -1.65
C ALA A 41 -7.01 9.06 -2.59
N ALA A 42 -6.44 9.84 -3.52
CA ALA A 42 -5.39 9.37 -4.42
C ALA A 42 -4.14 8.92 -3.66
N THR A 43 -3.73 9.69 -2.64
CA THR A 43 -2.60 9.33 -1.77
C THR A 43 -2.89 8.04 -1.00
N GLY A 44 -4.09 7.90 -0.42
CA GLY A 44 -4.50 6.69 0.30
C GLY A 44 -4.53 5.46 -0.61
N ALA A 45 -5.03 5.59 -1.84
CA ALA A 45 -4.99 4.51 -2.82
C ALA A 45 -3.55 4.13 -3.21
N GLY A 46 -2.68 5.13 -3.45
CA GLY A 46 -1.27 4.92 -3.76
C GLY A 46 -0.53 4.20 -2.63
N LEU A 47 -0.70 4.65 -1.38
CA LEU A 47 -0.10 4.00 -0.20
C LEU A 47 -0.61 2.58 -0.03
N THR A 48 -1.91 2.35 -0.23
CA THR A 48 -2.49 1.00 -0.17
C THR A 48 -1.88 0.08 -1.21
N ALA A 49 -1.68 0.56 -2.44
CA ALA A 49 -1.03 -0.20 -3.49
C ALA A 49 0.44 -0.52 -3.15
N THR A 50 1.18 0.45 -2.59
CA THR A 50 2.56 0.24 -2.12
C THR A 50 2.62 -0.79 -1.00
N VAL A 51 1.74 -0.71 0.00
CA VAL A 51 1.66 -1.70 1.08
C VAL A 51 1.38 -3.09 0.49
N ARG A 52 0.40 -3.20 -0.40
CA ARG A 52 0.08 -4.48 -1.05
C ARG A 52 1.23 -5.03 -1.90
N PHE A 53 2.04 -4.17 -2.51
CA PHE A 53 3.23 -4.58 -3.23
C PHE A 53 4.29 -5.23 -2.32
N LEU A 54 4.44 -4.75 -1.08
CA LEU A 54 5.37 -5.32 -0.10
C LEU A 54 4.98 -6.74 0.36
N PHE A 55 3.73 -7.17 0.11
CA PHE A 55 3.23 -8.50 0.46
C PHE A 55 2.81 -9.28 -0.81
N PRO A 56 3.73 -10.05 -1.43
CA PRO A 56 3.42 -10.80 -2.64
C PRO A 56 2.33 -11.85 -2.38
N ASN A 57 1.39 -12.01 -3.32
CA ASN A 57 0.29 -12.99 -3.19
C ASN A 57 0.71 -14.43 -3.53
N VAL A 58 1.94 -14.63 -4.01
CA VAL A 58 2.49 -15.93 -4.35
C VAL A 58 3.79 -16.13 -3.57
N LEU A 59 3.87 -17.23 -2.83
CA LEU A 59 5.12 -17.68 -2.22
C LEU A 59 5.85 -18.51 -3.26
N PHE A 60 7.08 -18.11 -3.61
CA PHE A 60 7.99 -18.91 -4.45
C PHE A 60 8.71 -20.00 -3.63
N GLU A 61 8.11 -20.42 -2.52
CA GLU A 61 8.66 -21.47 -1.70
C GLU A 61 8.41 -22.83 -2.38
N PRO A 62 9.38 -23.76 -2.30
CA PRO A 62 9.16 -25.16 -2.62
C PRO A 62 7.89 -25.71 -1.93
N PRO A 63 7.24 -26.72 -2.52
CA PRO A 63 6.05 -27.31 -1.92
C PRO A 63 6.34 -27.82 -0.50
N THR A 64 5.48 -27.45 0.46
CA THR A 64 5.60 -27.82 1.89
C THR A 64 5.45 -29.32 2.14
N ARG A 65 5.05 -30.08 1.12
CA ARG A 65 4.97 -31.54 1.14
C ARG A 65 5.65 -32.08 -0.10
N PHE A 66 6.65 -32.94 0.10
CA PHE A 66 7.32 -33.62 -1.00
C PHE A 66 7.61 -35.08 -0.63
N LYS A 67 7.84 -35.90 -1.65
CA LYS A 67 8.21 -37.31 -1.47
C LYS A 67 9.71 -37.44 -1.27
N ALA A 68 10.11 -37.87 -0.08
CA ALA A 68 11.52 -38.10 0.26
C ALA A 68 12.03 -39.50 -0.11
N GLY A 69 11.31 -40.27 -0.94
CA GLY A 69 11.76 -41.62 -1.32
C GLY A 69 11.63 -42.65 -0.21
N ASP A 70 12.34 -43.78 -0.36
CA ASP A 70 12.26 -44.94 0.54
C ASP A 70 13.27 -44.80 1.70
N PRO A 71 12.85 -45.03 2.97
CA PRO A 71 13.74 -45.04 4.13
C PRO A 71 14.99 -45.92 3.97
N ALA A 72 14.91 -47.02 3.21
CA ALA A 72 16.04 -47.93 2.99
C ALA A 72 17.16 -47.32 2.12
N THR A 73 16.86 -46.26 1.36
CA THR A 73 17.86 -45.59 0.51
C THR A 73 18.82 -44.68 1.28
N TYR A 74 18.49 -44.35 2.53
CA TYR A 74 19.33 -43.51 3.38
C TYR A 74 20.44 -44.32 4.06
N SER A 75 21.68 -43.89 3.87
CA SER A 75 22.84 -44.39 4.61
C SER A 75 22.80 -43.94 6.07
N ALA A 76 23.50 -44.64 6.95
CA ALA A 76 23.68 -44.19 8.33
C ALA A 76 24.43 -42.84 8.34
N GLY A 77 23.97 -41.90 9.16
CA GLY A 77 24.49 -40.53 9.23
C GLY A 77 23.50 -39.49 8.71
N VAL A 78 24.04 -38.34 8.29
CA VAL A 78 23.28 -37.18 7.80
C VAL A 78 23.27 -37.20 6.27
N ASP A 79 22.07 -37.14 5.67
CA ASP A 79 21.88 -36.96 4.23
C ASP A 79 21.50 -35.51 3.91
N GLU A 80 22.28 -34.87 3.03
CA GLU A 80 22.13 -33.47 2.62
C GLU A 80 21.41 -33.28 1.29
N ARG A 81 20.97 -34.35 0.61
CA ARG A 81 20.34 -34.29 -0.72
C ARG A 81 19.16 -33.32 -0.82
N TRP A 82 18.44 -33.10 0.29
CA TRP A 82 17.26 -32.25 0.35
C TRP A 82 17.54 -30.84 0.91
N LYS A 83 18.79 -30.55 1.29
CA LYS A 83 19.20 -29.29 1.92
C LYS A 83 18.90 -28.09 1.02
N ASP A 84 19.42 -28.08 -0.21
CA ASP A 84 19.31 -26.90 -1.08
C ASP A 84 17.87 -26.61 -1.52
N ARG A 85 17.07 -27.66 -1.74
CA ARG A 85 15.71 -27.53 -2.25
C ARG A 85 14.66 -27.36 -1.16
N TYR A 86 14.80 -28.02 -0.01
CA TYR A 86 13.76 -28.07 1.01
C TYR A 86 14.26 -27.70 2.41
N GLN A 87 15.54 -27.35 2.57
CA GLN A 87 16.12 -26.91 3.84
C GLN A 87 15.92 -27.94 4.96
N ILE A 88 16.09 -29.22 4.62
CA ILE A 88 16.03 -30.30 5.61
C ILE A 88 17.22 -31.25 5.49
N TRP A 89 17.56 -31.85 6.63
CA TRP A 89 18.41 -33.02 6.72
C TRP A 89 17.57 -34.23 7.10
N ILE A 90 17.90 -35.37 6.50
CA ILE A 90 17.37 -36.66 6.92
C ILE A 90 18.52 -37.39 7.60
N VAL A 91 18.31 -37.75 8.86
CA VAL A 91 19.32 -38.42 9.67
C VAL A 91 18.84 -39.83 9.98
N ARG A 92 19.70 -40.80 9.71
CA ARG A 92 19.46 -42.21 10.02
C ARG A 92 20.51 -42.71 11.00
N ASN A 93 20.08 -43.14 12.17
CA ASN A 93 20.91 -43.84 13.13
C ASN A 93 20.50 -45.32 13.21
N THR A 94 21.05 -46.06 14.17
CA THR A 94 20.77 -47.50 14.34
C THR A 94 19.37 -47.79 14.86
N GLU A 95 18.67 -46.81 15.41
CA GLU A 95 17.39 -46.97 16.12
C GLU A 95 16.20 -46.37 15.35
N ALA A 96 16.44 -45.30 14.60
CA ALA A 96 15.41 -44.48 13.98
C ALA A 96 15.91 -43.69 12.77
N ILE A 97 14.94 -43.20 12.00
CA ILE A 97 15.13 -42.18 10.98
C ILE A 97 14.29 -40.96 11.35
N TYR A 98 14.88 -39.77 11.27
CA TYR A 98 14.19 -38.53 11.59
C TYR A 98 14.63 -37.40 10.65
N ALA A 99 13.78 -36.38 10.54
CA ALA A 99 14.03 -35.20 9.71
C ALA A 99 14.27 -33.98 10.61
N LEU A 100 15.26 -33.17 10.25
CA LEU A 100 15.58 -31.91 10.91
C LEU A 100 15.53 -30.76 9.91
N VAL A 101 15.08 -29.60 10.36
CA VAL A 101 15.15 -28.37 9.57
C VAL A 101 16.60 -27.88 9.59
N ALA A 102 17.21 -27.72 8.42
CA ALA A 102 18.58 -27.27 8.22
C ALA A 102 18.69 -25.74 8.24
N VAL A 103 17.89 -25.08 9.08
CA VAL A 103 17.83 -23.62 9.21
C VAL A 103 18.13 -23.27 10.66
N CYS A 104 19.19 -22.48 10.86
CA CYS A 104 19.57 -22.02 12.18
C CYS A 104 18.46 -21.17 12.80
N THR A 105 18.00 -21.55 13.99
CA THR A 105 16.94 -20.84 14.73
C THR A 105 17.34 -19.44 15.22
N HIS A 106 18.62 -19.07 15.12
CA HIS A 106 19.11 -17.74 15.50
C HIS A 106 18.82 -16.69 14.42
N LEU A 107 19.33 -16.92 13.20
CA LEU A 107 19.28 -15.94 12.10
C LEU A 107 18.88 -16.54 10.74
N GLY A 108 18.56 -17.83 10.68
CA GLY A 108 18.14 -18.47 9.44
C GLY A 108 19.28 -18.89 8.50
N CYS A 109 20.53 -18.90 8.97
CA CYS A 109 21.66 -19.43 8.20
C CYS A 109 21.51 -20.94 7.96
N THR A 110 22.15 -21.42 6.89
CA THR A 110 22.13 -22.81 6.42
C THR A 110 23.54 -23.34 6.24
#